data_AF-A0A8T4W7L4-F1
#
_entry.id   AF-A0A8T4W7L4-F1
#
_cell.length_a   1.000
_cell.length_b   1.000
_cell.length_c   1.000
_cell.angle_alpha   90.00
_cell.angle_beta   90.00
_cell.angle_gamma   90.00
#
_symmetry.space_group_name_H-M   'P 1'
#
loop_
_entity.id
_entity.type
_entity.pdbx_description
1 polymer ?
#
loop_
_entity_poly.entity_id
_entity_poly.type
_entity_poly.pdbx_seq_one_letter_code
_entity_poly.pdbx_strand_id
1 'polypeptide(L)'
;KLDCCGGLLNANHPETALTKTGEKLKSVQNLGFDFFVDTCPWCHRQYDQKQKKAGETVAAKLEVPVVYLIQIIGMAMGISNEKLGLNLNQSPVEKIKLGGK
;
A
#
# COMPACT_ATOMS: atom_id res chain seq x y z
N LYS A 1 -0.71 -4.08 -15.55
CA LYS A 1 -1.97 -4.22 -14.76
C LYS A 1 -1.84 -5.33 -13.70
N LEU A 2 -1.36 -6.53 -14.05
CA LEU A 2 -1.15 -7.66 -13.12
C LEU A 2 0.31 -7.83 -12.66
N ASP A 3 1.11 -6.77 -12.74
CA ASP A 3 2.54 -6.82 -12.44
C ASP A 3 2.82 -7.12 -10.95
N CYS A 4 3.96 -7.74 -10.67
CA CYS A 4 4.42 -8.04 -9.32
C CYS A 4 4.75 -6.76 -8.51
N CYS A 5 4.68 -6.84 -7.17
CA CYS A 5 5.11 -5.77 -6.26
C CYS A 5 6.64 -5.62 -6.15
N GLY A 6 7.40 -6.62 -6.62
CA GLY A 6 8.86 -6.65 -6.50
C GLY A 6 9.39 -7.03 -5.10
N GLY A 7 8.55 -7.37 -4.13
CA GLY A 7 8.96 -7.56 -2.73
C GLY A 7 10.06 -8.59 -2.49
N LEU A 8 10.02 -9.72 -3.19
CA LEU A 8 11.06 -10.76 -3.07
C LEU A 8 12.36 -10.39 -3.80
N LEU A 9 12.33 -9.41 -4.70
CA LEU A 9 13.52 -8.92 -5.39
C LEU A 9 14.38 -8.03 -4.49
N ASN A 10 13.86 -7.52 -3.36
CA ASN A 10 14.61 -6.63 -2.47
C ASN A 10 15.97 -7.18 -2.02
N ALA A 11 16.11 -8.50 -1.90
CA ALA A 11 17.34 -9.13 -1.44
C ALA A 11 18.50 -8.97 -2.45
N ASN A 12 18.20 -9.05 -3.75
CA ASN A 12 19.22 -9.15 -4.81
C ASN A 12 19.16 -7.98 -5.81
N HIS A 13 17.97 -7.43 -6.02
CA HIS A 13 17.66 -6.37 -6.99
C HIS A 13 16.76 -5.29 -6.37
N PRO A 14 17.26 -4.56 -5.35
CA PRO A 14 16.46 -3.58 -4.61
C PRO A 14 15.95 -2.43 -5.47
N GLU A 15 16.73 -1.97 -6.45
CA GLU A 15 16.29 -0.92 -7.38
C GLU A 15 15.11 -1.39 -8.23
N THR A 16 15.19 -2.57 -8.84
CA THR A 16 14.09 -3.18 -9.59
C THR A 16 12.85 -3.36 -8.71
N ALA A 17 13.03 -3.78 -7.45
CA ALA A 17 11.92 -3.93 -6.50
C ALA A 17 11.20 -2.59 -6.26
N LEU A 18 11.96 -1.52 -6.04
CA LEU A 18 11.44 -0.17 -5.80
C LEU A 18 10.79 0.41 -7.06
N THR A 19 11.39 0.24 -8.24
CA THR A 19 10.80 0.65 -9.52
C THR A 19 9.44 0.00 -9.72
N LYS A 20 9.32 -1.32 -9.53
CA LYS A 20 8.04 -2.04 -9.67
C LYS A 20 6.98 -1.56 -8.67
N THR A 21 7.40 -1.30 -7.43
CA THR A 21 6.52 -0.74 -6.40
C THR A 21 6.03 0.65 -6.81
N GLY A 22 6.94 1.53 -7.23
CA GLY A 22 6.66 2.91 -7.57
C GLY A 22 5.78 3.05 -8.81
N GLU A 23 6.07 2.31 -9.88
CA GLU A 23 5.26 2.29 -11.10
C GLU A 23 3.81 1.89 -10.81
N LYS A 24 3.61 0.86 -9.98
CA LYS A 24 2.28 0.40 -9.59
C LYS A 24 1.54 1.49 -8.80
N LEU A 25 2.14 2.02 -7.74
CA LEU A 25 1.47 3.02 -6.89
C LEU A 25 1.22 4.33 -7.62
N LYS A 26 2.14 4.75 -8.50
CA LYS A 26 1.94 5.92 -9.39
C LYS A 26 0.72 5.70 -10.29
N SER A 27 0.58 4.50 -10.87
CA SER A 27 -0.60 4.17 -11.68
C SER A 27 -1.88 4.16 -10.85
N VAL A 28 -1.87 3.60 -9.63
CA VAL A 28 -3.05 3.58 -8.74
C VAL A 28 -3.46 5.02 -8.37
N GLN A 29 -2.50 5.86 -7.99
CA GLN A 29 -2.74 7.26 -7.64
C GLN A 29 -3.31 8.06 -8.82
N ASN A 30 -2.75 7.88 -10.03
CA ASN A 30 -3.23 8.57 -11.23
C ASN A 30 -4.65 8.17 -11.64
N LEU A 31 -5.11 6.98 -11.25
CA LEU A 31 -6.47 6.52 -11.49
C LEU A 31 -7.48 7.04 -10.46
N GLY A 32 -7.01 7.70 -9.39
CA GLY A 32 -7.89 8.33 -8.40
C GLY A 32 -8.60 7.36 -7.46
N PHE A 33 -8.03 6.17 -7.20
CA PHE A 33 -8.57 5.25 -6.21
C PHE A 33 -8.38 5.76 -4.78
N ASP A 34 -9.38 5.56 -3.91
CA ASP A 34 -9.35 5.99 -2.51
C ASP A 34 -8.26 5.27 -1.68
N PHE A 35 -8.06 3.98 -1.94
CA PHE A 35 -7.08 3.13 -1.27
C PHE A 35 -6.73 1.91 -2.11
N PHE A 36 -5.60 1.28 -1.77
CA PHE A 36 -5.10 0.06 -2.40
C PHE A 36 -5.18 -1.11 -1.42
N VAL A 37 -5.82 -2.20 -1.85
CA VAL A 37 -5.95 -3.42 -1.05
C VAL A 37 -4.99 -4.49 -1.56
N ASP A 38 -4.27 -5.13 -0.65
CA ASP A 38 -3.45 -6.29 -0.95
C ASP A 38 -3.76 -7.48 -0.03
N THR A 39 -3.29 -8.67 -0.43
CA THR A 39 -3.57 -9.96 0.23
C THR A 39 -2.31 -10.74 0.58
N CYS A 40 -1.13 -10.14 0.40
CA CYS A 40 0.15 -10.79 0.64
C CYS A 40 1.02 -9.93 1.57
N PRO A 41 1.57 -10.47 2.66
CA PRO A 41 2.33 -9.69 3.64
C PRO A 41 3.59 -9.04 3.02
N TRP A 42 4.18 -9.66 1.99
CA TRP A 42 5.29 -9.07 1.25
C TRP A 42 4.85 -7.90 0.35
N CYS A 43 3.67 -8.01 -0.27
CA CYS A 43 3.08 -6.90 -1.01
C CYS A 43 2.76 -5.75 -0.07
N HIS A 44 2.14 -6.04 1.08
CA HIS A 44 1.81 -5.05 2.09
C HIS A 44 3.07 -4.30 2.52
N ARG A 45 4.13 -5.02 2.90
CA ARG A 45 5.40 -4.41 3.28
C ARG A 45 5.98 -3.49 2.19
N GLN A 46 5.87 -3.87 0.93
CA GLN A 46 6.34 -3.03 -0.19
C GLN A 46 5.50 -1.77 -0.35
N TYR A 47 4.20 -1.94 -0.54
CA TYR A 47 3.33 -0.82 -0.88
C TYR A 47 3.09 0.11 0.32
N ASP A 48 3.08 -0.42 1.53
CA ASP A 48 2.89 0.38 2.75
C ASP A 48 4.18 1.10 3.17
N GLN A 49 5.28 0.35 3.36
CA GLN A 49 6.48 0.91 4.01
C GLN A 49 7.47 1.57 3.05
N LYS A 50 7.42 1.24 1.74
CA LYS A 50 8.46 1.70 0.78
C LYS A 50 8.04 2.86 -0.08
N GLN A 51 6.85 3.46 0.10
CA GLN A 51 6.36 4.54 -0.78
C GLN A 51 7.33 5.69 -0.95
N LYS A 52 7.99 6.13 0.13
CA LYS A 52 9.01 7.19 0.05
C LYS A 52 10.14 6.81 -0.91
N LYS A 53 10.79 5.67 -0.66
CA LYS A 53 11.92 5.20 -1.48
C LYS A 53 11.50 4.87 -2.92
N ALA A 54 10.36 4.20 -3.08
CA ALA A 54 9.82 3.86 -4.39
C ALA A 54 9.45 5.12 -5.19
N GLY A 55 8.92 6.14 -4.53
CA GLY A 55 8.60 7.44 -5.11
C GLY A 55 9.85 8.20 -5.56
N GLU A 56 10.91 8.20 -4.74
CA GLU A 56 12.23 8.71 -5.12
C GLU A 56 12.75 8.00 -6.39
N THR A 57 12.65 6.67 -6.46
CA THR A 57 13.10 5.87 -7.62
C THR A 57 12.35 6.20 -8.92
N VAL A 58 11.03 6.46 -8.86
CA VAL A 58 10.20 6.72 -10.06
C VAL A 58 9.89 8.20 -10.28
N ALA A 59 10.60 9.09 -9.59
CA ALA A 59 10.41 10.54 -9.60
C ALA A 59 8.93 10.95 -9.41
N ALA A 60 8.28 10.42 -8.38
CA ALA A 60 6.89 10.73 -8.05
C ALA A 60 6.67 10.79 -6.53
N LYS A 61 5.85 11.73 -6.07
CA LYS A 61 5.33 11.70 -4.70
C LYS A 61 4.21 10.66 -4.63
N LEU A 62 4.40 9.64 -3.80
CA LEU A 62 3.44 8.56 -3.59
C LEU A 62 2.80 8.72 -2.20
N GLU A 63 1.48 8.82 -2.14
CA GLU A 63 0.71 8.94 -0.90
C GLU A 63 -0.56 8.07 -0.98
N VAL A 64 -0.42 6.82 -1.41
CA VAL A 64 -1.54 5.90 -1.61
C VAL A 64 -1.86 5.21 -0.28
N PRO A 65 -3.08 5.30 0.28
CA PRO A 65 -3.43 4.51 1.46
C PRO A 65 -3.42 3.02 1.13
N VAL A 66 -2.67 2.20 1.87
CA VAL A 66 -2.54 0.77 1.64
C VAL A 66 -3.09 0.00 2.83
N VAL A 67 -3.99 -0.94 2.56
CA VAL A 67 -4.68 -1.74 3.56
C VAL A 67 -4.63 -3.22 3.22
N TYR A 68 -4.47 -4.04 4.24
CA TYR A 68 -4.48 -5.48 4.08
C TYR A 68 -5.93 -5.99 4.02
N LEU A 69 -6.22 -6.99 3.19
CA LEU A 69 -7.61 -7.44 2.96
C LEU A 69 -8.36 -7.78 4.27
N ILE A 70 -7.70 -8.43 5.22
CA ILE A 70 -8.34 -8.77 6.50
C ILE A 70 -8.63 -7.53 7.37
N GLN A 71 -7.88 -6.43 7.19
CA GLN A 71 -8.19 -5.15 7.85
C GLN A 71 -9.49 -4.57 7.28
N ILE A 72 -9.69 -4.64 5.95
CA ILE A 72 -10.94 -4.24 5.30
C ILE A 72 -12.13 -5.07 5.80
N ILE A 73 -11.97 -6.40 5.84
CA ILE A 73 -13.01 -7.30 6.33
C ILE A 73 -13.34 -6.98 7.80
N GLY A 74 -12.33 -6.78 8.63
CA GLY A 74 -12.51 -6.41 10.03
C GLY A 74 -13.24 -5.09 10.23
N MET A 75 -12.93 -4.07 9.43
CA MET A 75 -13.65 -2.79 9.47
C MET A 75 -15.13 -2.96 9.09
N ALA A 76 -15.41 -3.76 8.05
CA ALA A 76 -16.79 -4.06 7.65
C ALA A 76 -17.58 -4.82 8.72
N MET A 77 -16.89 -5.60 9.57
CA MET A 77 -17.46 -6.30 10.73
C MET A 77 -17.56 -5.40 11.98
N GLY A 78 -17.20 -4.12 11.90
CA GLY A 78 -17.25 -3.19 13.03
C GLY A 78 -16.13 -3.37 14.05
N ILE A 79 -15.03 -4.03 13.68
CA ILE A 79 -13.84 -4.14 14.53
C ILE A 79 -13.10 -2.79 14.52
N SER A 80 -12.65 -2.34 15.69
CA SER A 80 -11.94 -1.05 15.82
C SER A 80 -10.61 -1.03 15.05
N ASN A 81 -10.26 0.14 14.52
CA ASN A 81 -9.02 0.36 13.75
C ASN A 81 -7.76 -0.02 14.53
N GLU A 82 -7.75 0.21 15.85
CA GLU A 82 -6.65 -0.16 16.75
C GLU A 82 -6.48 -1.69 16.81
N LYS A 83 -7.57 -2.45 16.96
CA LYS A 83 -7.50 -3.92 17.02
C LYS A 83 -7.09 -4.53 15.67
N LEU A 84 -7.36 -3.83 14.58
CA LEU A 84 -6.92 -4.19 13.22
C LEU A 84 -5.49 -3.73 12.91
N GLY A 85 -4.87 -2.98 13.82
CA GLY A 85 -3.51 -2.48 13.66
C GLY A 85 -3.35 -1.43 12.56
N LEU A 86 -4.42 -0.71 12.16
CA LEU A 86 -4.30 0.34 11.13
C LEU A 86 -3.31 1.44 11.54
N ASN A 87 -3.19 1.71 12.85
CA ASN A 87 -2.21 2.65 13.40
C ASN A 87 -0.75 2.20 13.23
N LEU A 88 -0.50 0.96 12.80
CA LEU A 88 0.83 0.42 12.52
C LEU A 88 1.18 0.49 11.01
N ASN A 89 0.19 0.70 10.14
CA ASN A 89 0.42 0.96 8.72
C ASN A 89 1.22 2.27 8.57
N GLN A 90 2.14 2.30 7.60
CA GLN A 90 3.04 3.43 7.33
C GLN A 90 2.54 4.32 6.19
N SER A 91 1.65 3.80 5.36
CA SER A 91 0.91 4.57 4.36
C SER A 91 -0.21 5.41 5.02
N PRO A 92 -0.74 6.45 4.35
CA PRO A 92 -1.68 7.39 4.95
C PRO A 92 -3.11 6.81 5.08
N VAL A 93 -3.26 5.74 5.85
CA VAL A 93 -4.52 5.01 6.06
C VAL A 93 -5.56 5.82 6.84
N GLU A 94 -5.16 6.87 7.53
CA GLU A 94 -6.05 7.85 8.16
C GLU A 94 -6.92 8.61 7.15
N LYS A 95 -6.53 8.62 5.87
CA LYS A 95 -7.32 9.24 4.79
C LYS A 95 -8.49 8.37 4.32
N ILE A 96 -8.54 7.10 4.74
CA ILE A 96 -9.55 6.15 4.30
C ILE A 96 -10.89 6.48 4.95
N LYS A 97 -11.92 6.69 4.10
CA LYS A 97 -13.30 6.90 4.54
C LYS A 97 -14.12 5.64 4.27
N LEU A 98 -14.05 4.67 5.18
CA LEU A 98 -14.89 3.47 5.12
C LEU A 98 -15.99 3.56 6.18
N GLY A 99 -17.23 3.60 5.71
CA GLY A 99 -18.42 3.77 6.55
C GLY A 99 -18.74 5.24 6.76
N GLY A 100 -19.79 5.71 6.10
CA GLY A 100 -20.39 7.01 6.39
C GLY A 100 -20.89 7.05 7.82
N LYS A 101 -20.12 7.71 8.68
CA LYS A 101 -20.66 8.72 9.59
C LYS A 101 -19.93 10.03 9.30
#